data_AF-A0A3A5HDM5-F1
#
_entry.id   AF-A0A3A5HDM5-F1
#
_cell.length_a   1.000
_cell.length_b   1.000
_cell.length_c   1.000
_cell.angle_alpha   90.00
_cell.angle_beta   90.00
_cell.angle_gamma   90.00
#
_symmetry.space_group_name_H-M   'P 1'
#
loop_
_entity.id
_entity.type
_entity.pdbx_description
1 polymer ?
#
loop_
_entity_poly.entity_id
_entity_poly.type
_entity_poly.pdbx_seq_one_letter_code
_entity_poly.pdbx_strand_id
1 'polypeptide(L)'
;MSKVEFNTKNLEKCICKTCPVQAESSCVKEKNIKVQEMMEENMMPEPEMVPGLYCASGKAACSDLDTAKMCQCNECPLWDEYDLPEGLPMGYYCRDGEAQ
;
A
#
# COMPACT_ATOMS: atom_id res chain seq x y z
N MET A 1 5.03 -14.30 -1.98
CA MET A 1 4.07 -14.11 -3.09
C MET A 1 2.82 -13.62 -2.40
N SER A 2 2.50 -12.34 -2.55
CA SER A 2 1.40 -11.68 -1.84
C SER A 2 0.10 -12.48 -1.93
N LYS A 3 -0.58 -12.69 -0.79
CA LYS A 3 -1.93 -13.27 -0.75
C LYS A 3 -2.95 -12.39 -1.49
N VAL A 4 -2.71 -11.08 -1.53
CA VAL A 4 -3.58 -10.12 -2.19
C VAL A 4 -3.15 -9.94 -3.64
N GLU A 5 -4.07 -10.19 -4.56
CA GLU A 5 -3.85 -9.98 -5.99
C GLU A 5 -3.79 -8.48 -6.32
N PHE A 6 -2.85 -8.12 -7.21
CA PHE A 6 -2.78 -6.78 -7.77
C PHE A 6 -3.79 -6.62 -8.91
N ASN A 7 -4.93 -5.99 -8.60
CA ASN A 7 -5.95 -5.65 -9.60
C ASN A 7 -6.63 -4.32 -9.24
N THR A 8 -7.34 -3.71 -10.18
CA THR A 8 -8.00 -2.40 -9.99
C THR A 8 -9.00 -2.40 -8.84
N LYS A 9 -9.74 -3.52 -8.68
CA LYS A 9 -10.74 -3.68 -7.61
C LYS A 9 -10.09 -3.64 -6.22
N ASN A 10 -8.96 -4.31 -6.06
CA ASN A 10 -8.21 -4.34 -4.80
C ASN A 10 -7.48 -3.01 -4.55
N LEU A 11 -6.96 -2.39 -5.61
CA LEU A 11 -6.37 -1.06 -5.55
C LEU A 11 -7.34 -0.02 -5.00
N GLU A 12 -8.57 0.02 -5.52
CA GLU A 12 -9.60 0.97 -5.09
C GLU A 12 -10.04 0.77 -3.62
N LYS A 13 -10.01 -0.47 -3.13
CA LYS A 13 -10.34 -0.79 -1.74
C LYS A 13 -9.28 -0.30 -0.76
N CYS A 14 -8.01 -0.36 -1.15
CA CYS A 14 -6.88 -0.12 -0.27
C CYS A 14 -5.98 0.98 -0.79
N ILE A 15 -6.54 2.17 -0.88
CA ILE A 15 -5.74 3.36 -1.11
C ILE A 15 -5.43 3.97 0.24
N CYS A 16 -4.20 3.76 0.72
CA CYS A 16 -3.68 4.36 1.94
C CYS A 16 -3.41 5.87 1.74
N LYS A 17 -4.43 6.64 1.31
CA LYS A 17 -4.30 8.09 1.03
C LYS A 17 -4.01 8.90 2.31
N THR A 18 -4.42 8.36 3.46
CA THR A 18 -4.35 9.03 4.77
C THR A 18 -3.26 8.48 5.69
N CYS A 19 -2.45 7.53 5.22
CA CYS A 19 -1.46 6.85 6.07
C CYS A 19 -0.42 7.84 6.61
N PRO A 20 -0.31 8.05 7.93
CA PRO A 20 0.59 9.04 8.51
C PRO A 20 2.06 8.83 8.12
N VAL A 21 2.48 7.58 7.93
CA VAL A 21 3.84 7.19 7.48
C VAL A 21 4.19 7.75 6.10
N GLN A 22 3.19 8.05 5.27
CA GLN A 22 3.34 8.54 3.90
C GLN A 22 3.05 10.04 3.75
N ALA A 23 2.46 10.68 4.76
CA ALA A 23 1.94 12.05 4.67
C ALA A 23 3.00 13.08 4.22
N GLU A 24 4.24 12.91 4.69
CA GLU A 24 5.36 13.82 4.40
C GLU A 24 6.28 13.32 3.28
N SER A 25 6.04 12.12 2.74
CA SER A 25 6.89 11.53 1.70
C SER A 25 6.70 12.26 0.37
N SER A 26 7.80 12.76 -0.18
CA SER A 26 7.83 13.38 -1.50
C SER A 26 7.69 12.32 -2.60
N CYS A 27 8.31 11.14 -2.40
CA CYS A 27 8.16 10.00 -3.31
C CYS A 27 6.70 9.55 -3.43
N VAL A 28 5.96 9.48 -2.31
CA VAL A 28 4.55 9.10 -2.33
C VAL A 28 3.71 10.15 -3.06
N LYS A 29 3.96 11.45 -2.82
CA LYS A 29 3.25 12.53 -3.52
C LYS A 29 3.46 12.45 -5.03
N GLU A 30 4.70 12.29 -5.48
CA GLU A 30 5.02 12.17 -6.92
C GLU A 30 4.38 10.92 -7.54
N LYS A 31 4.48 9.77 -6.88
CA LYS A 31 3.88 8.52 -7.37
C LYS A 31 2.36 8.57 -7.42
N ASN A 32 1.70 9.21 -6.44
CA ASN A 32 0.25 9.37 -6.45
C ASN A 32 -0.23 10.21 -7.65
N ILE A 33 0.51 11.26 -8.03
CA ILE A 33 0.20 12.05 -9.22
C ILE A 33 0.31 11.17 -10.47
N LYS A 34 1.41 10.44 -10.65
CA LYS A 34 1.60 9.54 -11.80
C LYS A 34 0.56 8.44 -11.87
N VAL A 35 0.23 7.82 -10.74
CA VAL A 35 -0.81 6.79 -10.67
C VAL A 35 -2.17 7.37 -11.06
N GLN A 36 -2.49 8.58 -10.61
CA GLN A 36 -3.72 9.25 -11.00
C GLN A 36 -3.75 9.54 -12.52
N GLU A 37 -2.66 10.07 -13.08
CA GLU A 37 -2.53 10.33 -14.53
C GLU A 37 -2.70 9.03 -15.34
N MET A 38 -2.03 7.94 -14.95
CA MET A 38 -2.17 6.65 -15.62
C MET A 38 -3.62 6.13 -15.55
N MET A 39 -4.26 6.24 -14.39
CA MET A 39 -5.65 5.81 -14.23
C MET A 39 -6.63 6.66 -15.07
N GLU A 40 -6.40 7.97 -15.19
CA GLU A 40 -7.16 8.86 -16.08
C GLU A 40 -6.99 8.48 -17.56
N GLU A 41 -5.84 7.94 -17.94
CA GLU A 41 -5.56 7.40 -19.28
C GLU A 41 -6.01 5.93 -19.46
N ASN A 42 -6.75 5.34 -18.52
CA ASN A 42 -7.12 3.91 -18.49
C ASN A 42 -5.90 2.96 -18.54
N MET A 43 -4.74 3.41 -18.08
CA MET A 43 -3.53 2.60 -17.94
C MET A 43 -3.41 2.07 -16.50
N MET A 44 -3.16 0.77 -16.38
CA MET A 44 -2.97 0.15 -15.07
C MET A 44 -1.53 0.41 -14.60
N PRO A 45 -1.32 1.07 -13.44
CA PRO A 45 0.01 1.27 -12.89
C PRO A 45 0.62 -0.05 -12.46
N GLU A 46 1.95 -0.17 -12.49
CA GLU A 46 2.62 -1.33 -11.91
C GLU A 46 2.49 -1.35 -10.38
N PRO A 47 2.52 -2.52 -9.73
CA PRO A 47 2.38 -2.64 -8.28
C PRO A 47 3.35 -1.76 -7.48
N GLU A 48 4.59 -1.64 -7.96
CA GLU A 48 5.67 -0.89 -7.32
C GLU A 48 5.46 0.63 -7.39
N MET A 49 4.61 1.08 -8.32
CA MET A 49 4.27 2.48 -8.52
C MET A 49 3.16 2.95 -7.59
N VAL A 50 2.36 2.04 -7.04
CA VAL A 50 1.22 2.38 -6.18
C VAL A 50 1.66 2.53 -4.72
N PRO A 51 1.66 3.77 -4.18
CA PRO A 51 1.89 3.97 -2.76
C PRO A 51 0.68 3.50 -1.97
N GLY A 52 0.90 2.76 -0.89
CA GLY A 52 -0.17 2.35 0.02
C GLY A 52 -0.67 0.92 -0.16
N LEU A 53 -0.29 0.22 -1.24
CA LEU A 53 -0.62 -1.19 -1.39
C LEU A 53 0.35 -2.14 -0.69
N TYR A 54 1.48 -1.64 -0.17
CA TYR A 54 2.48 -2.43 0.56
C TYR A 54 1.89 -3.13 1.81
N CYS A 55 0.81 -2.60 2.38
CA CYS A 55 0.02 -3.28 3.41
C CYS A 55 -0.47 -4.67 2.99
N ALA A 56 -0.65 -4.88 1.70
CA ALA A 56 -1.12 -6.12 1.10
C ALA A 56 -0.02 -6.81 0.29
N SER A 57 0.80 -6.02 -0.43
CA SER A 57 1.77 -6.49 -1.43
C SER A 57 3.24 -6.45 -1.00
N GLY A 58 3.56 -6.01 0.23
CA GLY A 58 4.91 -6.14 0.82
C GLY A 58 5.63 -4.84 1.18
N LYS A 59 6.82 -4.58 0.62
CA LYS A 59 7.68 -3.46 1.03
C LYS A 59 7.32 -2.18 0.29
N ALA A 60 7.28 -1.05 1.00
CA ALA A 60 7.11 0.24 0.36
C ALA A 60 8.27 0.55 -0.60
N ALA A 61 7.93 1.01 -1.82
CA ALA A 61 8.91 1.41 -2.82
C ALA A 61 9.56 2.78 -2.53
N CYS A 62 8.97 3.59 -1.65
CA CYS A 62 9.52 4.86 -1.21
C CYS A 62 10.39 4.67 0.03
N SER A 63 11.58 5.27 0.04
CA SER A 63 12.54 5.18 1.16
C SER A 63 12.42 6.34 2.16
N ASP A 64 11.64 7.39 1.83
CA ASP A 64 11.42 8.58 2.65
C ASP A 64 10.14 8.48 3.51
N LEU A 65 9.73 7.25 3.83
CA LEU A 65 8.62 7.01 4.75
C LEU A 65 9.03 7.28 6.20
N ASP A 66 8.16 7.93 6.95
CA ASP A 66 8.36 8.18 8.37
C ASP A 66 7.88 6.99 9.19
N THR A 67 8.74 5.98 9.35
CA THR A 67 8.43 4.74 10.07
C THR A 67 8.29 4.92 11.59
N ALA A 68 8.49 6.14 12.12
CA ALA A 68 8.15 6.46 13.50
C ALA A 68 6.64 6.67 13.68
N LYS A 69 5.91 6.92 12.60
CA LYS A 69 4.45 7.01 12.58
C LYS A 69 3.82 5.63 12.34
N MET A 70 2.59 5.45 12.80
CA MET A 70 1.86 4.19 12.62
C MET A 70 1.41 4.01 11.17
N CYS A 71 1.56 2.79 10.62
CA CYS A 71 0.89 2.40 9.39
C CYS A 71 -0.56 2.02 9.72
N GLN A 72 -1.54 2.47 8.92
CA GLN A 72 -2.97 2.18 9.10
C GLN A 72 -3.46 1.04 8.19
N CYS A 73 -2.64 0.01 8.02
CA CYS A 73 -2.94 -1.10 7.12
C CYS A 73 -4.22 -1.87 7.53
N ASN A 74 -4.56 -1.86 8.81
CA ASN A 74 -5.79 -2.43 9.36
C ASN A 74 -7.08 -1.68 8.92
N GLU A 75 -6.98 -0.49 8.33
CA GLU A 75 -8.13 0.25 7.79
C GLU A 75 -8.45 -0.14 6.34
N CYS A 76 -7.59 -0.93 5.69
CA CYS A 76 -7.80 -1.44 4.34
C CYS A 76 -8.77 -2.64 4.39
N PRO A 77 -9.91 -2.64 3.68
CA PRO A 77 -10.87 -3.74 3.72
C PRO A 77 -10.31 -5.10 3.29
N LEU A 78 -9.24 -5.11 2.47
CA LEU A 78 -8.57 -6.35 2.09
C LEU A 78 -7.88 -7.04 3.26
N TRP A 79 -7.66 -6.32 4.36
CA TRP A 79 -7.08 -6.86 5.58
C TRP A 79 -7.91 -8.01 6.13
N ASP A 80 -9.22 -7.80 6.26
CA ASP A 80 -10.15 -8.82 6.73
C ASP A 80 -10.51 -9.81 5.61
N GLU A 81 -10.65 -9.36 4.36
CA GLU A 81 -11.03 -10.25 3.23
C GLU A 81 -10.00 -11.35 2.93
N TYR A 82 -8.73 -11.13 3.29
CA TYR A 82 -7.62 -12.05 3.02
C TYR A 82 -7.00 -12.64 4.29
N ASP A 83 -7.68 -12.51 5.44
CA ASP A 83 -7.21 -13.02 6.75
C ASP A 83 -5.78 -12.55 7.10
N LEU A 84 -5.42 -11.32 6.70
CA LEU A 84 -4.09 -10.74 6.96
C LEU A 84 -3.77 -10.54 8.46
N PRO A 85 -4.74 -10.30 9.39
CA PRO A 85 -4.46 -10.27 10.82
C PRO A 85 -3.81 -11.54 11.37
N GLU A 86 -4.09 -12.69 10.76
CA GLU A 86 -3.58 -14.00 11.21
C GLU A 86 -2.19 -14.33 10.65
N GLY A 87 -1.72 -13.54 9.67
CA GLY A 87 -0.41 -13.72 9.04
C GLY A 87 0.76 -13.23 9.91
N LEU A 88 1.96 -13.78 9.64
CA LEU A 88 3.21 -13.33 10.30
C LEU A 88 4.14 -12.60 9.31
N PRO A 89 4.67 -11.41 9.66
CA PRO A 89 4.50 -10.71 10.93
C PRO A 89 3.10 -10.09 11.11
N MET A 90 2.56 -10.17 12.34
CA MET A 90 1.27 -9.55 12.68
C MET A 90 1.29 -8.05 12.38
N GLY A 91 0.29 -7.57 11.63
CA GLY A 91 0.02 -6.14 11.50
C GLY A 91 0.64 -5.40 10.32
N TYR A 92 1.31 -6.07 9.35
CA TYR A 92 2.10 -5.49 8.22
C TYR A 92 2.58 -4.07 8.49
N TYR A 93 3.88 -3.97 8.73
CA TYR A 93 4.53 -2.69 8.81
C TYR A 93 4.96 -2.28 7.41
N CYS A 94 4.62 -1.04 7.04
CA CYS A 94 5.30 -0.23 6.03
C CYS A 94 6.83 -0.38 6.03
N ARG A 95 7.40 -0.81 7.17
CA ARG A 95 8.81 -1.15 7.41
C ARG A 95 9.17 -2.64 7.26
N ASP A 96 8.34 -3.57 7.77
CA ASP A 96 8.74 -4.97 8.05
C ASP A 96 8.32 -5.98 6.97
N GLY A 97 7.61 -5.55 5.93
CA GLY A 97 7.35 -6.36 4.72
C GLY A 97 6.07 -7.20 4.77
N GLU A 98 5.95 -8.18 3.86
CA GLU A 98 4.71 -8.96 3.71
C GLU A 98 4.48 -9.99 4.82
N ALA A 99 3.27 -10.05 5.37
CA ALA A 99 2.83 -11.21 6.16
C ALA A 99 2.60 -12.44 5.27
N GLN A 100 2.98 -13.59 5.81
CA GLN A 100 2.87 -14.90 5.16
C GLN A 100 1.69 -15.68 5.75
#